data_AF-A0A850JBD6-F1
#
_entry.id   AF-A0A850JBD6-F1
#
_cell.length_a   1.000
_cell.length_b   1.000
_cell.length_c   1.000
_cell.angle_alpha   90.00
_cell.angle_beta   90.00
_cell.angle_gamma   90.00
#
_symmetry.space_group_name_H-M   'P 1'
#
loop_
_entity.id
_entity.type
_entity.pdbx_description
1 polymer ?
#
loop_
_entity_poly.entity_id
_entity_poly.type
_entity_poly.pdbx_seq_one_letter_code
_entity_poly.pdbx_strand_id
1 'polypeptide(L)'
;MSMPLLPMWLRIGWTVALGAVVLVHLWHAGSRPGQARWWHAGHTSMALSMAGMYLWGRGIHPDLYRVGGWVFAAWAVALVVTAEAARRREGVLNRLWVAAAVDMAAMAYMLLPAHLAVVSLVLVVYLFGQSVAWAAGLWGRAVGPGPVAAVGGGTAAGRPAGNGVGGRLRLIRDSPAGHTADAKVARR
;
A
#
# COMPACT_ATOMS: atom_id res chain seq x y z
N MET A 1 -25.33 -31.44 9.69
CA MET A 1 -24.14 -31.26 8.82
C MET A 1 -24.33 -29.96 8.07
N SER A 2 -23.54 -28.93 8.35
CA SER A 2 -23.57 -27.67 7.60
C SER A 2 -22.95 -27.93 6.22
N MET A 3 -23.78 -27.89 5.17
CA MET A 3 -23.27 -27.89 3.80
C MET A 3 -22.39 -26.64 3.64
N PRO A 4 -21.14 -26.76 3.18
CA PRO A 4 -20.30 -25.59 2.94
C PRO A 4 -21.00 -24.67 1.92
N LEU A 5 -21.05 -23.36 2.20
CA LEU A 5 -21.71 -22.36 1.35
C LEU A 5 -21.18 -22.34 -0.10
N LEU A 6 -19.95 -22.81 -0.30
CA LEU A 6 -19.30 -22.89 -1.61
C LEU A 6 -18.87 -24.34 -1.92
N PRO A 7 -19.25 -24.88 -3.09
CA PRO A 7 -18.69 -26.11 -3.65
C PRO A 7 -17.15 -26.10 -3.68
N MET A 8 -16.54 -27.28 -3.53
CA MET A 8 -15.07 -27.42 -3.47
C MET A 8 -14.36 -26.83 -4.69
N TRP A 9 -14.90 -27.04 -5.89
CA TRP A 9 -14.30 -26.53 -7.14
C TRP A 9 -14.26 -25.00 -7.18
N LEU A 10 -15.28 -24.31 -6.62
CA LEU A 10 -15.27 -22.85 -6.50
C LEU A 10 -14.21 -22.38 -5.51
N ARG A 11 -14.04 -23.08 -4.39
CA ARG A 11 -12.99 -22.76 -3.41
C ARG A 11 -11.60 -22.84 -4.07
N ILE A 12 -11.34 -23.91 -4.81
CA ILE A 12 -10.07 -24.08 -5.55
C ILE A 12 -9.88 -22.96 -6.57
N GLY A 13 -10.91 -22.66 -7.37
CA GLY A 13 -10.86 -21.58 -8.36
C GLY A 13 -10.53 -20.22 -7.74
N TRP A 14 -11.21 -19.86 -6.64
CA TRP A 14 -10.94 -18.62 -5.90
C TRP A 14 -9.55 -18.59 -5.26
N THR A 15 -9.07 -19.70 -4.71
CA THR A 15 -7.71 -19.80 -4.18
C THR A 15 -6.67 -19.55 -5.27
N VAL A 16 -6.83 -20.14 -6.46
CA VAL A 16 -5.92 -19.92 -7.60
C VAL A 16 -5.95 -18.47 -8.06
N ALA A 17 -7.14 -17.88 -8.19
CA ALA A 17 -7.28 -16.47 -8.56
C ALA A 17 -6.59 -15.54 -7.54
N LEU A 18 -6.79 -15.78 -6.24
CA LEU A 18 -6.11 -15.01 -5.19
C LEU A 18 -4.59 -15.25 -5.19
N GLY A 19 -4.13 -16.45 -5.51
CA GLY A 19 -2.71 -16.74 -5.72
C GLY A 19 -2.10 -15.88 -6.83
N ALA A 20 -2.78 -15.73 -7.97
CA ALA A 20 -2.34 -14.83 -9.03
C ALA A 20 -2.30 -13.36 -8.56
N VAL A 21 -3.31 -12.91 -7.80
CA VAL A 21 -3.35 -11.56 -7.22
C VAL A 21 -2.17 -11.33 -6.27
N VAL A 22 -1.81 -12.31 -5.44
CA VAL A 22 -0.64 -12.26 -4.55
C VAL A 22 0.64 -12.06 -5.35
N LEU A 23 0.86 -12.83 -6.42
CA LEU A 23 2.06 -12.69 -7.26
C LEU A 23 2.18 -11.29 -7.87
N VAL A 24 1.08 -10.75 -8.40
CA VAL A 24 1.04 -9.39 -8.97
C VAL A 24 1.35 -8.35 -7.90
N HIS A 25 0.78 -8.47 -6.69
CA HIS A 25 1.05 -7.52 -5.61
C HIS A 25 2.47 -7.62 -5.07
N LEU A 26 3.06 -8.81 -5.00
CA LEU A 26 4.46 -8.99 -4.64
C LEU A 26 5.39 -8.33 -5.65
N TRP A 27 5.11 -8.48 -6.95
CA TRP A 27 5.85 -7.77 -8.00
C TRP A 27 5.71 -6.26 -7.84
N HIS A 28 4.50 -5.74 -7.64
CA HIS A 28 4.31 -4.30 -7.41
C HIS A 28 5.01 -3.80 -6.14
N ALA A 29 4.99 -4.58 -5.06
CA ALA A 29 5.72 -4.25 -3.84
C ALA A 29 7.25 -4.22 -4.06
N GLY A 30 7.79 -5.11 -4.89
CA GLY A 30 9.22 -5.14 -5.24
C GLY A 30 9.65 -4.02 -6.19
N SER A 31 8.74 -3.53 -7.05
CA SER A 31 9.05 -2.55 -8.11
C SER A 31 8.74 -1.10 -7.75
N ARG A 32 7.93 -0.85 -6.71
CA ARG A 32 7.53 0.51 -6.29
C ARG A 32 8.18 0.88 -4.96
N PRO A 33 8.86 2.04 -4.82
CA PRO A 33 9.39 2.49 -3.54
C PRO A 33 8.33 3.20 -2.69
N GLY A 34 8.66 3.45 -1.41
CA GLY A 34 7.90 4.34 -0.53
C GLY A 34 6.54 3.78 -0.06
N GLN A 35 5.52 4.64 -0.03
CA GLN A 35 4.18 4.31 0.50
C GLN A 35 3.48 3.22 -0.32
N ALA A 36 3.66 3.24 -1.66
CA ALA A 36 3.06 2.25 -2.55
C ALA A 36 3.50 0.81 -2.21
N ARG A 37 4.78 0.61 -1.84
CA ARG A 37 5.29 -0.71 -1.42
C ARG A 37 4.50 -1.28 -0.25
N TRP A 38 4.32 -0.47 0.79
CA TRP A 38 3.65 -0.88 2.02
C TRP A 38 2.16 -1.12 1.80
N TRP A 39 1.54 -0.32 0.94
CA TRP A 39 0.16 -0.54 0.51
C TRP A 39 -0.01 -1.90 -0.19
N HIS A 40 0.86 -2.20 -1.17
CA HIS A 40 0.83 -3.51 -1.85
C HIS A 40 1.14 -4.67 -0.89
N ALA A 41 2.05 -4.49 0.07
CA ALA A 41 2.34 -5.50 1.09
C ALA A 41 1.12 -5.81 1.97
N GLY A 42 0.38 -4.78 2.40
CA GLY A 42 -0.89 -4.94 3.11
C GLY A 42 -1.88 -5.75 2.29
N HIS A 43 -2.14 -5.37 1.04
CA HIS A 43 -3.06 -6.10 0.16
C HIS A 43 -2.63 -7.54 -0.12
N THR A 44 -1.31 -7.78 -0.25
CA THR A 44 -0.77 -9.13 -0.39
C THR A 44 -1.15 -10.00 0.81
N SER A 45 -1.01 -9.46 2.03
CA SER A 45 -1.37 -10.18 3.25
C SER A 45 -2.86 -10.51 3.33
N MET A 46 -3.73 -9.58 2.90
CA MET A 46 -5.17 -9.82 2.83
C MET A 46 -5.49 -10.94 1.84
N ALA A 47 -4.93 -10.88 0.63
CA ALA A 47 -5.15 -11.89 -0.39
C ALA A 47 -4.65 -13.28 0.05
N LEU A 48 -3.50 -13.35 0.73
CA LEU A 48 -2.99 -14.58 1.33
C LEU A 48 -3.93 -15.13 2.40
N SER A 49 -4.42 -14.28 3.31
CA SER A 49 -5.37 -14.70 4.34
C SER A 49 -6.69 -15.19 3.74
N MET A 50 -7.23 -14.48 2.74
CA MET A 50 -8.46 -14.88 2.04
C MET A 50 -8.28 -16.23 1.32
N ALA A 51 -7.14 -16.44 0.66
CA ALA A 51 -6.81 -17.74 0.05
C ALA A 51 -6.72 -18.83 1.13
N GLY A 52 -6.12 -18.51 2.27
CA GLY A 52 -6.06 -19.39 3.43
C GLY A 52 -7.44 -19.75 3.97
N MET A 53 -8.39 -18.80 4.02
CA MET A 53 -9.77 -19.07 4.44
C MET A 53 -10.50 -20.02 3.47
N TYR A 54 -10.21 -19.94 2.17
CA TYR A 54 -10.75 -20.89 1.20
C TYR A 54 -10.13 -22.29 1.30
N LEU A 55 -8.86 -22.40 1.69
CA LEU A 55 -8.18 -23.70 1.85
C LEU A 55 -8.50 -24.36 3.19
N TRP A 56 -8.30 -23.63 4.29
CA TRP A 56 -8.38 -24.13 5.66
C TRP A 56 -9.68 -23.66 6.32
N GLY A 57 -10.65 -24.57 6.45
CA GLY A 57 -11.92 -24.25 7.11
C GLY A 57 -11.75 -23.92 8.60
N ARG A 58 -12.45 -22.89 9.08
CA ARG A 58 -12.43 -22.45 10.49
C ARG A 58 -12.69 -23.57 11.49
N GLY A 59 -13.60 -24.50 11.17
CA GLY A 59 -13.95 -25.61 12.06
C GLY A 59 -12.79 -26.56 12.36
N ILE A 60 -11.78 -26.62 11.48
CA ILE A 60 -10.60 -27.48 11.65
C ILE A 60 -9.45 -26.70 12.31
N HIS A 61 -9.33 -25.41 12.03
CA HIS A 61 -8.21 -24.57 12.48
C HIS A 61 -8.65 -23.30 13.22
N PRO A 62 -9.40 -23.40 14.34
CA PRO A 62 -9.95 -22.23 15.02
C PRO A 62 -8.86 -21.26 15.54
N ASP A 63 -7.71 -21.78 15.98
CA ASP A 63 -6.61 -20.95 16.49
C ASP A 63 -5.94 -20.13 15.40
N LEU A 64 -5.83 -20.67 14.17
CA LEU A 64 -5.30 -19.93 13.02
C LEU A 64 -6.15 -18.69 12.73
N TYR A 65 -7.47 -18.82 12.80
CA TYR A 65 -8.40 -17.72 12.60
C TYR A 65 -8.32 -16.70 13.73
N ARG A 66 -8.18 -17.16 14.98
CA ARG A 66 -8.02 -16.27 16.14
C ARG A 66 -6.73 -15.47 16.06
N VAL A 67 -5.60 -16.13 15.79
CA VAL A 67 -4.30 -15.48 15.61
C VAL A 67 -4.34 -14.51 14.43
N GLY A 68 -4.88 -14.95 13.29
CA GLY A 68 -5.06 -14.08 12.13
C GLY A 68 -5.88 -12.84 12.46
N GLY A 69 -7.00 -13.00 13.20
CA GLY A 69 -7.82 -11.88 13.66
C GLY A 69 -7.05 -10.87 14.49
N TRP A 70 -6.23 -11.33 15.44
CA TRP A 70 -5.37 -10.45 16.25
C TRP A 70 -4.29 -9.75 15.41
N VAL A 71 -3.66 -10.47 14.47
CA VAL A 71 -2.66 -9.90 13.56
C VAL A 71 -3.28 -8.78 12.72
N PHE A 72 -4.44 -9.01 12.10
CA PHE A 72 -5.12 -7.99 11.30
C PHE A 72 -5.64 -6.82 12.14
N ALA A 73 -6.10 -7.07 13.37
CA ALA A 73 -6.49 -5.99 14.28
C ALA A 73 -5.28 -5.11 14.67
N ALA A 74 -4.15 -5.72 15.02
CA ALA A 74 -2.92 -5.01 15.32
C ALA A 74 -2.42 -4.22 14.09
N TRP A 75 -2.55 -4.79 12.89
CA TRP A 75 -2.19 -4.12 11.65
C TRP A 75 -3.09 -2.92 11.37
N ALA A 76 -4.41 -3.05 11.56
CA ALA A 76 -5.35 -1.93 11.43
C ALA A 76 -4.95 -0.77 12.36
N VAL A 77 -4.62 -1.06 13.62
CA VAL A 77 -4.13 -0.06 14.58
C VAL A 77 -2.82 0.59 14.10
N ALA A 78 -1.86 -0.21 13.65
CA ALA A 78 -0.59 0.30 13.12
C ALA A 78 -0.79 1.24 11.92
N LEU A 79 -1.75 0.93 11.03
CA LEU A 79 -2.09 1.77 9.89
C LEU A 79 -2.78 3.07 10.32
N VAL A 80 -3.67 3.04 11.32
CA VAL A 80 -4.25 4.26 11.90
C VAL A 80 -3.18 5.16 12.51
N VAL A 81 -2.26 4.59 13.29
CA VAL A 81 -1.13 5.34 13.88
C VAL A 81 -0.24 5.93 12.78
N THR A 82 0.03 5.16 11.73
CA THR A 82 0.83 5.62 10.58
C THR A 82 0.12 6.73 9.82
N ALA A 83 -1.20 6.60 9.58
CA ALA A 83 -2.01 7.61 8.92
C ALA A 83 -2.01 8.92 9.70
N GLU A 84 -2.13 8.84 11.02
CA GLU A 84 -2.11 9.99 11.91
C GLU A 84 -0.73 10.66 11.98
N ALA A 85 0.34 9.86 12.07
CA ALA A 85 1.70 10.36 12.04
C ALA A 85 2.02 11.06 10.71
N ALA A 86 1.57 10.48 9.59
CA ALA A 86 1.69 11.10 8.27
C ALA A 86 0.87 12.40 8.19
N ARG A 87 -0.39 12.40 8.67
CA ARG A 87 -1.24 13.60 8.72
C ARG A 87 -0.56 14.75 9.48
N ARG A 88 0.06 14.46 10.63
CA ARG A 88 0.77 15.49 11.41
C ARG A 88 2.00 16.05 10.71
N ARG A 89 2.68 15.24 9.89
CA ARG A 89 3.89 15.66 9.14
C ARG A 89 3.55 16.39 7.85
N GLU A 90 2.50 15.96 7.15
CA GLU A 90 2.15 16.43 5.80
C GLU A 90 0.98 17.42 5.81
N GLY A 91 0.31 17.60 6.94
CA GLY A 91 -0.86 18.48 7.09
C GLY A 91 -2.15 17.95 6.47
N VAL A 92 -2.10 16.82 5.75
CA VAL A 92 -3.24 16.24 5.03
C VAL A 92 -3.38 14.76 5.36
N LEU A 93 -4.62 14.29 5.55
CA LEU A 93 -4.90 12.88 5.79
C LEU A 93 -4.81 12.10 4.47
N ASN A 94 -3.86 11.19 4.39
CA ASN A 94 -3.70 10.32 3.23
C ASN A 94 -4.79 9.24 3.22
N ARG A 95 -5.67 9.33 2.21
CA ARG A 95 -6.84 8.46 2.04
C ARG A 95 -6.47 6.98 1.85
N LEU A 96 -5.29 6.67 1.30
CA LEU A 96 -4.85 5.28 1.13
C LEU A 96 -4.60 4.60 2.47
N TRP A 97 -4.00 5.30 3.44
CA TRP A 97 -3.75 4.73 4.76
C TRP A 97 -5.06 4.48 5.51
N VAL A 98 -6.03 5.38 5.39
CA VAL A 98 -7.36 5.22 5.98
C VAL A 98 -8.06 4.01 5.36
N ALA A 99 -8.09 3.93 4.03
CA ALA A 99 -8.70 2.80 3.33
C ALA A 99 -8.04 1.47 3.74
N ALA A 100 -6.71 1.41 3.73
CA ALA A 100 -5.98 0.21 4.16
C ALA A 100 -6.28 -0.17 5.62
N ALA A 101 -6.43 0.80 6.52
CA ALA A 101 -6.81 0.52 7.92
C ALA A 101 -8.21 -0.10 8.02
N VAL A 102 -9.18 0.42 7.25
CA VAL A 102 -10.54 -0.13 7.18
C VAL A 102 -10.52 -1.54 6.58
N ASP A 103 -9.74 -1.76 5.53
CA ASP A 103 -9.55 -3.06 4.89
C ASP A 103 -8.98 -4.11 5.86
N MET A 104 -7.98 -3.74 6.68
CA MET A 104 -7.45 -4.62 7.73
C MET A 104 -8.47 -4.88 8.84
N ALA A 105 -9.26 -3.87 9.24
CA ALA A 105 -10.33 -4.04 10.23
C ALA A 105 -11.42 -4.97 9.70
N ALA A 106 -11.76 -4.87 8.40
CA ALA A 106 -12.70 -5.76 7.74
C ALA A 106 -12.18 -7.21 7.75
N MET A 107 -10.89 -7.44 7.45
CA MET A 107 -10.28 -8.76 7.58
C MET A 107 -10.34 -9.32 9.00
N ALA A 108 -10.00 -8.50 10.00
CA ALA A 108 -10.11 -8.91 11.41
C ALA A 108 -11.55 -9.31 11.77
N TYR A 109 -12.54 -8.52 11.32
CA TYR A 109 -13.96 -8.81 11.52
C TYR A 109 -14.39 -10.12 10.83
N MET A 110 -13.95 -10.37 9.60
CA MET A 110 -14.24 -11.62 8.88
C MET A 110 -13.64 -12.84 9.59
N LEU A 111 -12.56 -12.66 10.36
CA LEU A 111 -11.92 -13.72 11.13
C LEU A 111 -12.58 -13.97 12.51
N LEU A 112 -13.51 -13.14 12.98
CA LEU A 112 -14.28 -13.39 14.20
C LEU A 112 -15.23 -14.59 14.07
N PRO A 113 -15.54 -15.31 15.17
CA PRO A 113 -16.45 -16.45 15.13
C PRO A 113 -17.93 -16.06 14.94
N ALA A 114 -18.30 -14.84 15.30
CA ALA A 114 -19.66 -14.32 15.20
C ALA A 114 -19.67 -13.02 14.40
N HIS A 115 -20.69 -12.87 13.55
CA HIS A 115 -20.84 -11.74 12.65
C HIS A 115 -22.25 -11.15 12.78
N LEU A 116 -22.33 -9.83 12.84
CA LEU A 116 -23.60 -9.10 12.74
C LEU A 116 -23.94 -8.85 11.26
N ALA A 117 -25.10 -9.32 10.81
CA ALA A 117 -25.51 -9.24 9.40
C ALA A 117 -25.45 -7.80 8.84
N VAL A 118 -25.86 -6.80 9.63
CA VAL A 118 -25.80 -5.39 9.23
C VAL A 118 -24.36 -4.92 8.98
N VAL A 119 -23.42 -5.31 9.84
CA VAL A 119 -22.01 -4.97 9.68
C VAL A 119 -21.43 -5.68 8.46
N SER A 120 -21.78 -6.95 8.26
CA SER A 120 -21.37 -7.71 7.07
C SER A 120 -21.87 -7.04 5.78
N LEU A 121 -23.13 -6.61 5.73
CA LEU A 121 -23.69 -5.91 4.57
C LEU A 121 -22.96 -4.59 4.29
N VAL A 122 -22.71 -3.78 5.32
CA VAL A 122 -21.94 -2.53 5.18
C VAL A 122 -20.55 -2.80 4.62
N LEU A 123 -19.85 -3.81 5.15
CA LEU A 123 -18.53 -4.19 4.64
C LEU A 123 -18.58 -4.70 3.20
N VAL A 124 -19.60 -5.47 2.82
CA VAL A 124 -19.79 -5.92 1.44
C VAL A 124 -19.97 -4.73 0.49
N VAL A 125 -20.85 -3.79 0.83
CA VAL A 125 -21.08 -2.57 0.03
C VAL A 125 -19.80 -1.73 -0.06
N TYR A 126 -19.09 -1.58 1.06
CA TYR A 126 -17.82 -0.87 1.12
C TYR A 126 -16.75 -1.51 0.22
N LEU A 127 -16.47 -2.81 0.38
CA LEU A 127 -15.46 -3.54 -0.39
C LEU A 127 -15.82 -3.62 -1.88
N PHE A 128 -17.10 -3.71 -2.21
CA PHE A 128 -17.57 -3.63 -3.58
C PHE A 128 -17.29 -2.25 -4.18
N GLY A 129 -17.67 -1.17 -3.48
CA GLY A 129 -17.36 0.20 -3.89
C GLY A 129 -15.86 0.43 -4.04
N GLN A 130 -15.06 -0.14 -3.14
CA GLN A 130 -13.60 -0.07 -3.18
C GLN A 130 -13.03 -0.75 -4.43
N SER A 131 -13.55 -1.92 -4.78
CA SER A 131 -13.18 -2.67 -5.97
C SER A 131 -13.54 -1.91 -7.26
N VAL A 132 -14.74 -1.33 -7.32
CA VAL A 132 -15.18 -0.48 -8.45
C VAL A 132 -14.31 0.76 -8.57
N ALA A 133 -14.00 1.43 -7.45
CA ALA A 133 -13.15 2.61 -7.46
C ALA A 133 -11.73 2.32 -7.95
N TRP A 134 -11.19 1.15 -7.63
CA TRP A 134 -9.92 0.67 -8.18
C TRP A 134 -10.01 0.36 -9.67
N ALA A 135 -11.03 -0.38 -10.10
CA ALA A 135 -11.23 -0.70 -11.51
C ALA A 135 -11.39 0.56 -12.39
N ALA A 136 -12.03 1.61 -11.86
CA ALA A 136 -12.21 2.89 -12.54
C ALA A 136 -11.01 3.86 -12.38
N GLY A 137 -9.91 3.44 -11.74
CA GLY A 137 -8.72 4.26 -11.51
C GLY A 137 -8.97 5.50 -10.65
N LEU A 138 -10.01 5.52 -9.82
CA LEU A 138 -10.34 6.66 -8.96
C LEU A 138 -9.27 6.87 -7.88
N TRP A 139 -8.67 5.79 -7.37
CA TRP A 139 -7.60 5.86 -6.38
C TRP A 139 -6.33 6.50 -6.93
N GLY A 140 -5.97 6.24 -8.19
CA GLY A 140 -4.83 6.90 -8.84
C GLY A 140 -5.02 8.42 -8.96
N ARG A 141 -6.26 8.88 -9.16
CA ARG A 141 -6.60 10.31 -9.21
C ARG A 141 -6.64 10.95 -7.82
N ALA A 142 -7.11 10.22 -6.81
CA ALA A 142 -7.21 10.72 -5.43
C ALA A 142 -5.86 10.86 -4.72
N VAL A 143 -4.82 10.19 -5.23
CA VAL A 143 -3.45 10.18 -4.70
C VAL A 143 -2.52 11.06 -5.56
N GLY A 144 -3.07 11.75 -6.57
CA GLY A 144 -2.32 12.69 -7.40
C GLY A 144 -1.59 13.73 -6.55
N PRO A 145 -0.48 14.30 -7.06
CA PRO A 145 0.36 15.22 -6.30
C PRO A 145 -0.52 16.30 -5.72
N GLY A 146 -0.75 16.25 -4.41
CA GLY A 146 -1.38 17.34 -3.70
C GLY A 146 -0.63 18.60 -4.09
N PRO A 147 -1.31 19.75 -4.26
CA PRO A 147 -0.61 20.99 -4.54
C PRO A 147 0.46 21.09 -3.47
N VAL A 148 1.73 20.94 -3.90
CA VAL A 148 2.86 21.33 -3.07
C VAL A 148 2.53 22.78 -2.83
N ALA A 149 1.99 23.07 -1.65
CA ALA A 149 1.84 24.44 -1.21
C ALA A 149 3.25 24.96 -1.38
N ALA A 150 3.45 25.75 -2.43
CA ALA A 150 4.68 26.45 -2.66
C ALA A 150 4.78 27.28 -1.39
N VAL A 151 5.51 26.76 -0.40
CA VAL A 151 5.81 27.45 0.83
C VAL A 151 6.41 28.71 0.30
N GLY A 152 5.61 29.77 0.40
CA GLY A 152 5.85 31.02 -0.28
C GLY A 152 7.28 31.35 0.00
N GLY A 153 8.03 31.59 -1.07
CA GLY A 153 9.27 32.33 -0.99
C GLY A 153 8.93 33.63 -0.27
N GLY A 154 9.03 33.57 1.06
CA GLY A 154 8.97 34.72 1.93
C GLY A 154 10.18 35.54 1.57
N THR A 155 9.94 36.47 0.64
CA THR A 155 10.59 37.77 0.61
C THR A 155 12.11 37.71 0.74
N ALA A 156 12.77 37.30 -0.35
CA ALA A 156 14.03 37.94 -0.74
C ALA A 156 13.74 39.36 -1.26
N ALA A 157 13.18 40.21 -0.40
CA ALA A 157 13.03 41.64 -0.64
C ALA A 157 14.06 42.35 0.23
N GLY A 158 15.18 42.74 -0.40
CA GLY A 158 16.16 43.63 0.22
C GLY A 158 17.56 43.04 0.36
N ARG A 159 18.24 42.78 -0.76
CA ARG A 159 19.70 42.99 -0.79
C ARG A 159 19.96 44.20 -1.70
N PRO A 160 20.52 45.30 -1.16
CA PRO A 160 20.72 46.53 -1.92
C PRO A 160 21.67 46.27 -3.09
N ALA A 161 21.37 46.94 -4.20
CA ALA A 161 22.22 47.00 -5.38
C ALA A 161 23.62 47.51 -4.99
N GLY A 162 24.56 46.58 -4.83
CA GLY A 162 25.97 46.88 -4.83
C GLY A 162 26.38 47.11 -6.28
N ASN A 163 26.64 48.37 -6.62
CA ASN A 163 27.26 48.76 -7.88
C ASN A 163 28.50 47.91 -8.13
N GLY A 164 28.62 47.46 -9.38
CA GLY A 164 29.56 46.45 -9.81
C GLY A 164 31.03 46.83 -9.65
N VAL A 165 31.86 45.81 -9.88
CA VAL A 165 33.09 45.78 -10.66
C VAL A 165 33.76 44.44 -10.34
N GLY A 166 34.13 43.69 -11.37
CA GLY A 166 35.05 42.56 -11.23
C GLY A 166 34.47 41.22 -11.67
N GLY A 167 34.68 40.91 -12.95
CA GLY A 167 34.29 39.63 -13.52
C GLY A 167 35.06 38.44 -12.94
N ARG A 168 34.59 37.24 -13.31
CA ARG A 168 35.45 36.13 -13.70
C ARG A 168 34.62 35.01 -14.33
N LEU A 169 34.94 34.77 -15.60
CA LEU A 169 34.96 33.45 -16.23
C LEU A 169 35.01 32.29 -15.22
N ARG A 170 34.12 31.30 -15.36
CA ARG A 170 34.55 29.91 -15.23
C ARG A 170 33.62 28.91 -15.92
N LEU A 171 34.14 28.44 -17.05
CA LEU A 171 34.08 27.09 -17.60
C LEU A 171 32.74 26.33 -17.59
N ILE A 172 32.13 26.36 -18.78
CA ILE A 172 31.56 25.18 -19.44
C ILE A 172 32.57 24.03 -19.29
N ARG A 173 32.18 23.00 -18.53
CA ARG A 173 32.91 21.74 -18.48
C ARG A 173 32.16 20.74 -19.34
N ASP A 174 32.61 20.63 -20.58
CA ASP A 174 32.36 19.48 -21.43
C ASP A 174 32.92 18.23 -20.72
N SER A 175 32.06 17.24 -20.48
CA SER A 175 32.52 15.92 -20.07
C SER A 175 32.41 14.99 -21.28
N PRO A 176 33.55 14.54 -21.85
CA PRO A 176 33.57 13.68 -23.01
C PRO A 176 33.22 12.24 -22.62
N ALA A 177 32.64 11.56 -23.61
CA ALA A 177 32.59 10.11 -23.69
C ALA A 177 34.00 9.51 -23.54
N GLY A 178 34.11 8.45 -22.73
CA GLY A 178 35.26 7.56 -22.69
C GLY A 178 35.00 6.46 -21.66
N HIS A 179 34.72 5.23 -22.06
CA HIS A 179 35.63 4.19 -22.57
C HIS A 179 36.00 3.19 -21.46
N THR A 180 35.75 1.91 -21.78
CA THR A 180 36.47 0.69 -21.37
C THR A 180 36.51 0.36 -19.88
N ALA A 181 35.77 -0.68 -19.46
CA ALA A 181 36.25 -2.08 -19.41
C ALA A 181 37.33 -2.29 -18.36
N ASP A 182 37.03 -3.06 -17.32
CA ASP A 182 38.04 -4.00 -16.82
C ASP A 182 37.44 -5.21 -16.11
N ALA A 183 38.03 -6.35 -16.45
CA ALA A 183 37.71 -7.69 -16.01
C ALA A 183 38.81 -8.18 -15.03
N LYS A 184 38.48 -9.24 -14.28
CA LYS A 184 39.33 -10.00 -13.32
C LYS A 184 39.57 -9.25 -11.99
N VAL A 185 39.50 -9.88 -10.82
CA VAL A 185 40.37 -10.98 -10.37
C VAL A 185 39.71 -11.81 -9.27
N ALA A 186 39.92 -13.12 -9.36
CA ALA A 186 39.57 -14.15 -8.40
C ALA A 186 40.30 -14.02 -7.05
N ARG A 187 39.60 -14.40 -5.97
CA ARG A 187 40.20 -15.04 -4.79
C ARG A 187 39.19 -16.02 -4.17
N ARG A 188 39.44 -17.31 -4.32
CA ARG A 188 39.49 -18.33 -3.27
C ARG A 188 39.84 -19.68 -3.87
#